data_AF-A0A4R6DMK1-F1
#
_entry.id   AF-A0A4R6DMK1-F1
#
_cell.length_a   1.000
_cell.length_b   1.000
_cell.length_c   1.000
_cell.angle_alpha   90.00
_cell.angle_beta   90.00
_cell.angle_gamma   90.00
#
_symmetry.space_group_name_H-M   'P 1'
#
loop_
_entity.id
_entity.type
_entity.pdbx_description
1 polymer ?
#
loop_
_entity_poly.entity_id
_entity_poly.type
_entity_poly.pdbx_seq_one_letter_code
_entity_poly.pdbx_strand_id
1 'polypeptide(L)'
;MLVGLCLGAWWGMPAQAAETLKVAVIGGVKMSGVWDRLAPRLEAATGVRAEVVSAANKDGVVPDFAAGRADLLLIHGGRESYALEGAGLVGRQRVWGYNEHVVVGPLEDPAGVKGAADGSEAFRRIEKARAPFFAAGNQGSHEIVQHLWEAMGLPPAADWMVLDDTERPPQVLQLAMKRRACILVGALPVAFGQLQGR
;
A
#
# COMPACT_ATOMS: atom_id res chain seq x y z
N MET A 1 2.14 4.63 -4.05
CA MET A 1 1.81 6.01 -4.45
C MET A 1 0.31 6.23 -4.22
N LEU A 2 -0.12 7.26 -3.49
CA LEU A 2 -1.55 7.55 -3.21
C LEU A 2 -2.01 8.79 -3.98
N VAL A 3 -3.24 8.85 -4.51
CA VAL A 3 -3.72 9.94 -5.39
C VAL A 3 -5.04 10.63 -4.95
N GLY A 4 -5.33 11.92 -5.27
CA GLY A 4 -6.63 12.62 -5.04
C GLY A 4 -7.08 13.65 -6.13
N LEU A 5 -8.41 13.90 -6.28
CA LEU A 5 -9.07 14.55 -7.45
C LEU A 5 -10.36 15.34 -7.08
N CYS A 6 -10.70 16.44 -7.81
CA CYS A 6 -11.95 17.25 -7.68
C CYS A 6 -12.48 17.79 -9.04
N LEU A 7 -13.79 18.09 -9.14
CA LEU A 7 -14.50 18.75 -10.27
C LEU A 7 -15.05 20.12 -9.84
N GLY A 8 -15.24 21.10 -10.75
CA GLY A 8 -15.77 22.43 -10.37
C GLY A 8 -16.62 23.15 -11.43
N ALA A 9 -17.49 24.06 -10.95
CA ALA A 9 -17.86 25.40 -11.47
C ALA A 9 -18.97 26.08 -10.59
N TRP A 10 -18.95 27.42 -10.48
CA TRP A 10 -19.79 28.29 -9.60
C TRP A 10 -20.93 29.05 -10.35
N TRP A 11 -22.13 29.22 -9.74
CA TRP A 11 -22.66 30.51 -9.23
C TRP A 11 -24.07 30.39 -8.60
N GLY A 12 -24.23 30.98 -7.42
CA GLY A 12 -25.48 31.12 -6.65
C GLY A 12 -25.21 30.74 -5.20
N MET A 13 -25.20 31.70 -4.26
CA MET A 13 -24.94 31.40 -2.84
C MET A 13 -26.26 31.34 -2.06
N PRO A 14 -26.91 30.16 -1.96
CA PRO A 14 -27.68 29.85 -0.77
C PRO A 14 -26.70 29.74 0.40
N ALA A 15 -27.19 29.75 1.64
CA ALA A 15 -26.37 29.32 2.78
C ALA A 15 -25.73 27.99 2.40
N GLN A 16 -24.40 27.96 2.22
CA GLN A 16 -23.68 26.81 1.71
C GLN A 16 -23.98 25.66 2.68
N ALA A 17 -24.86 24.75 2.27
CA ALA A 17 -24.97 23.47 2.95
C ALA A 17 -23.54 22.93 3.01
N ALA A 18 -23.03 22.66 4.21
CA ALA A 18 -21.65 22.26 4.39
C ALA A 18 -21.30 21.21 3.34
N GLU A 19 -20.45 21.57 2.37
CA GLU A 19 -20.15 20.70 1.24
C GLU A 19 -19.58 19.42 1.83
N THR A 20 -20.31 18.33 1.64
CA THR A 20 -19.90 17.02 2.12
C THR A 20 -19.22 16.33 0.96
N LEU A 21 -17.91 16.17 1.07
CA LEU A 21 -17.10 15.42 0.12
C LEU A 21 -17.18 13.93 0.46
N LYS A 22 -17.77 13.13 -0.43
CA LYS A 22 -17.83 11.67 -0.27
C LYS A 22 -16.51 11.05 -0.70
N VAL A 23 -15.94 10.23 0.16
CA VAL A 23 -14.60 9.67 -0.02
C VAL A 23 -14.65 8.14 -0.04
N ALA A 24 -14.11 7.55 -1.10
CA ALA A 24 -13.74 6.15 -1.16
C ALA A 24 -12.24 6.04 -0.85
N VAL A 25 -11.87 5.28 0.19
CA VAL A 25 -10.50 5.23 0.70
C VAL A 25 -9.99 3.79 0.80
N ILE A 26 -8.80 3.51 0.30
CA ILE A 26 -8.19 2.19 0.43
C ILE A 26 -8.03 1.83 1.91
N GLY A 27 -8.41 0.61 2.27
CA GLY A 27 -8.52 0.16 3.66
C GLY A 27 -7.26 0.43 4.50
N GLY A 28 -6.06 0.28 3.92
CA GLY A 28 -4.80 0.56 4.60
C GLY A 28 -4.66 1.99 5.12
N VAL A 29 -5.21 3.00 4.43
CA VAL A 29 -5.19 4.41 4.89
C VAL A 29 -6.11 4.61 6.09
N LYS A 30 -7.22 3.87 6.15
CA LYS A 30 -8.13 3.90 7.30
C LYS A 30 -7.56 3.11 8.48
N MET A 31 -7.09 1.90 8.25
CA MET A 31 -6.52 1.01 9.28
C MET A 31 -5.27 1.59 9.96
N SER A 32 -4.50 2.41 9.27
CA SER A 32 -3.32 3.09 9.83
C SER A 32 -3.65 4.35 10.66
N GLY A 33 -4.91 4.77 10.71
CA GLY A 33 -5.34 6.01 11.37
C GLY A 33 -4.83 7.28 10.65
N VAL A 34 -4.34 7.17 9.41
CA VAL A 34 -3.95 8.34 8.61
C VAL A 34 -5.19 9.18 8.30
N TRP A 35 -6.28 8.53 7.85
CA TRP A 35 -7.52 9.24 7.55
C TRP A 35 -8.10 9.99 8.76
N ASP A 36 -8.10 9.36 9.94
CA ASP A 36 -8.66 9.94 11.16
C ASP A 36 -7.93 11.22 11.60
N ARG A 37 -6.66 11.37 11.21
CA ARG A 37 -5.88 12.59 11.45
C ARG A 37 -6.01 13.60 10.32
N LEU A 38 -6.24 13.15 9.09
CA LEU A 38 -6.34 14.01 7.91
C LEU A 38 -7.71 14.68 7.81
N ALA A 39 -8.80 13.95 8.02
CA ALA A 39 -10.16 14.46 7.81
C ALA A 39 -10.48 15.69 8.69
N PRO A 40 -10.16 15.72 10.00
CA PRO A 40 -10.40 16.91 10.81
C PRO A 40 -9.56 18.11 10.37
N ARG A 41 -8.35 17.89 9.86
CA ARG A 41 -7.47 18.95 9.35
C ARG A 41 -7.96 19.51 8.02
N LEU A 42 -8.49 18.66 7.15
CA LEU A 42 -9.16 19.07 5.93
C LEU A 42 -10.34 19.98 6.28
N GLU A 43 -11.25 19.50 7.14
CA GLU A 43 -12.45 20.25 7.54
C GLU A 43 -12.09 21.59 8.21
N ALA A 44 -11.10 21.61 9.10
CA ALA A 44 -10.64 22.84 9.74
C ALA A 44 -10.01 23.84 8.74
N ALA A 45 -9.35 23.35 7.68
CA ALA A 45 -8.66 24.20 6.70
C ALA A 45 -9.58 24.71 5.59
N THR A 46 -10.62 23.96 5.22
CA THR A 46 -11.45 24.27 4.05
C THR A 46 -12.93 24.50 4.38
N GLY A 47 -13.39 24.10 5.56
CA GLY A 47 -14.81 24.06 5.91
C GLY A 47 -15.59 22.92 5.24
N VAL A 48 -14.93 22.06 4.46
CA VAL A 48 -15.55 20.93 3.75
C VAL A 48 -15.50 19.69 4.65
N ARG A 49 -16.66 19.11 4.93
CA ARG A 49 -16.75 17.87 5.69
C ARG A 49 -16.45 16.70 4.76
N ALA A 50 -15.56 15.80 5.15
CA ALA A 50 -15.28 14.60 4.38
C ALA A 50 -15.94 13.37 5.01
N GLU A 51 -16.85 12.74 4.27
CA GLU A 51 -17.56 11.53 4.68
C GLU A 51 -16.99 10.32 3.96
N VAL A 52 -16.52 9.32 4.70
CA VAL A 52 -16.07 8.06 4.11
C VAL A 52 -17.29 7.19 3.82
N VAL A 53 -17.55 6.97 2.53
CA VAL A 53 -18.66 6.13 2.04
C VAL A 53 -18.21 4.71 1.68
N SER A 54 -16.90 4.51 1.48
CA SER A 54 -16.32 3.21 1.17
C SER A 54 -14.91 3.11 1.73
N ALA A 55 -14.63 2.01 2.42
CA ALA A 55 -13.30 1.66 2.93
C ALA A 55 -13.03 0.17 2.76
N ALA A 56 -12.32 -0.19 1.68
CA ALA A 56 -12.09 -1.57 1.28
C ALA A 56 -10.75 -1.74 0.55
N ASN A 57 -10.43 -2.95 0.08
CA ASN A 57 -9.36 -3.17 -0.89
C ASN A 57 -9.72 -2.55 -2.26
N LYS A 58 -8.83 -2.66 -3.25
CA LYS A 58 -9.06 -2.11 -4.60
C LYS A 58 -10.37 -2.61 -5.23
N ASP A 59 -10.69 -3.88 -5.06
CA ASP A 59 -11.87 -4.53 -5.64
C ASP A 59 -13.19 -3.98 -5.06
N GLY A 60 -13.16 -3.38 -3.87
CA GLY A 60 -14.30 -2.68 -3.29
C GLY A 60 -14.34 -1.19 -3.65
N VAL A 61 -13.24 -0.46 -3.44
CA VAL A 61 -13.27 1.01 -3.57
C VAL A 61 -13.35 1.49 -5.03
N VAL A 62 -12.81 0.73 -5.99
CA VAL A 62 -12.81 1.13 -7.40
C VAL A 62 -14.21 1.06 -8.01
N PRO A 63 -14.97 -0.05 -7.88
CA PRO A 63 -16.35 -0.09 -8.36
C PRO A 63 -17.26 0.92 -7.65
N ASP A 64 -17.06 1.14 -6.34
CA ASP A 64 -17.84 2.12 -5.59
C ASP A 64 -17.68 3.53 -6.16
N PHE A 65 -16.43 3.92 -6.42
CA PHE A 65 -16.12 5.20 -7.03
C PHE A 65 -16.63 5.28 -8.47
N ALA A 66 -16.40 4.25 -9.29
CA ALA A 66 -16.85 4.21 -10.68
C ALA A 66 -18.39 4.27 -10.82
N ALA A 67 -19.12 3.80 -9.81
CA ALA A 67 -20.58 3.90 -9.73
C ALA A 67 -21.08 5.29 -9.25
N GLY A 68 -20.19 6.26 -9.04
CA GLY A 68 -20.54 7.61 -8.60
C GLY A 68 -20.93 7.72 -7.12
N ARG A 69 -20.54 6.73 -6.29
CA ARG A 69 -20.84 6.79 -4.85
C ARG A 69 -19.94 7.74 -4.06
N ALA A 70 -18.76 8.06 -4.60
CA ALA A 70 -17.78 8.94 -3.98
C ALA A 70 -17.29 10.01 -4.97
N ASP A 71 -16.93 11.17 -4.45
CA ASP A 71 -16.38 12.32 -5.18
C ASP A 71 -14.84 12.26 -5.25
N LEU A 72 -14.22 11.65 -4.23
CA LEU A 72 -12.78 11.49 -4.09
C LEU A 72 -12.41 10.02 -3.89
N LEU A 73 -11.47 9.51 -4.69
CA LEU A 73 -10.85 8.19 -4.52
C LEU A 73 -9.42 8.33 -4.00
N LEU A 74 -9.15 7.74 -2.84
CA LEU A 74 -7.81 7.62 -2.26
C LEU A 74 -7.31 6.18 -2.37
N ILE A 75 -6.57 5.88 -3.44
CA ILE A 75 -6.13 4.52 -3.79
C ILE A 75 -4.62 4.45 -4.05
N HIS A 76 -4.05 3.24 -3.98
CA HIS A 76 -2.73 2.98 -4.52
C HIS A 76 -2.75 3.08 -6.05
N GLY A 77 -1.91 3.97 -6.60
CA GLY A 77 -1.72 4.13 -8.03
C GLY A 77 -1.28 2.83 -8.70
N GLY A 78 -1.83 2.55 -9.88
CA GLY A 78 -1.59 1.33 -10.64
C GLY A 78 -2.59 1.20 -11.78
N ARG A 79 -2.70 0.00 -12.36
CA ARG A 79 -3.56 -0.27 -13.52
C ARG A 79 -4.98 0.27 -13.34
N GLU A 80 -5.59 0.05 -12.18
CA GLU A 80 -6.97 0.47 -11.91
C GLU A 80 -7.12 2.00 -11.91
N SER A 81 -6.18 2.75 -11.32
CA SER A 81 -6.26 4.21 -11.28
C SER A 81 -6.02 4.83 -12.66
N TYR A 82 -5.10 4.26 -13.46
CA TYR A 82 -4.90 4.67 -14.86
C TYR A 82 -6.08 4.30 -15.76
N ALA A 83 -6.76 3.17 -15.51
CA ALA A 83 -7.96 2.80 -16.25
C ALA A 83 -9.10 3.79 -16.02
N LEU A 84 -9.29 4.27 -14.78
CA LEU A 84 -10.27 5.32 -14.48
C LEU A 84 -9.96 6.63 -15.21
N GLU A 85 -8.69 7.04 -15.25
CA GLU A 85 -8.24 8.26 -15.96
C GLU A 85 -8.41 8.10 -17.48
N GLY A 86 -7.98 6.97 -18.04
CA GLY A 86 -8.14 6.67 -19.47
C GLY A 86 -9.61 6.56 -19.91
N ALA A 87 -10.51 6.15 -19.00
CA ALA A 87 -11.95 6.15 -19.23
C ALA A 87 -12.60 7.54 -19.09
N GLY A 88 -11.84 8.57 -18.70
CA GLY A 88 -12.36 9.92 -18.45
C GLY A 88 -13.26 10.04 -17.23
N LEU A 89 -13.29 9.02 -16.35
CA LEU A 89 -14.06 9.02 -15.11
C LEU A 89 -13.41 9.88 -14.02
N VAL A 90 -12.13 10.18 -14.18
CA VAL A 90 -11.37 11.05 -13.27
C VAL A 90 -10.46 12.00 -14.04
N GLY A 91 -10.14 13.14 -13.41
CA GLY A 91 -9.10 14.04 -13.88
C GLY A 91 -7.67 13.52 -13.63
N ARG A 92 -6.69 14.41 -13.79
CA ARG A 92 -5.27 14.08 -13.63
C ARG A 92 -4.92 13.66 -12.20
N GLN A 93 -4.39 12.46 -12.06
CA GLN A 93 -3.92 11.88 -10.79
C GLN A 93 -2.87 12.78 -10.07
N ARG A 94 -2.98 12.95 -8.74
CA ARG A 94 -2.06 13.71 -7.87
C ARG A 94 -1.50 12.90 -6.73
N VAL A 95 -0.20 12.66 -6.71
CA VAL A 95 0.44 11.92 -5.61
C VAL A 95 0.39 12.69 -4.29
N TRP A 96 -0.08 12.08 -3.21
CA TRP A 96 -0.14 12.68 -1.86
C TRP A 96 0.56 11.86 -0.78
N GLY A 97 1.00 10.64 -1.08
CA GLY A 97 1.68 9.81 -0.10
C GLY A 97 2.29 8.53 -0.67
N TYR A 98 3.19 7.95 0.11
CA TYR A 98 3.87 6.70 -0.18
C TYR A 98 3.80 5.79 1.05
N ASN A 99 3.71 4.49 0.78
CA ASN A 99 3.96 3.47 1.79
C ASN A 99 5.36 2.92 1.55
N GLU A 100 6.04 2.62 2.63
CA GLU A 100 7.33 1.95 2.59
C GLU A 100 7.14 0.46 2.84
N HIS A 101 8.00 -0.34 2.20
CA HIS A 101 8.17 -1.75 2.52
C HIS A 101 9.56 -1.94 3.11
N VAL A 102 9.67 -2.92 4.00
CA VAL A 102 10.91 -3.27 4.68
C VAL A 102 11.20 -4.75 4.47
N VAL A 103 12.48 -5.06 4.30
CA VAL A 103 12.97 -6.43 4.40
C VAL A 103 13.22 -6.73 5.86
N VAL A 104 12.53 -7.73 6.39
CA VAL A 104 12.70 -8.25 7.75
C VAL A 104 13.35 -9.62 7.65
N GLY A 105 14.23 -9.98 8.58
CA GLY A 105 14.90 -11.28 8.58
C GLY A 105 15.45 -11.64 9.96
N PRO A 106 16.21 -12.75 10.06
CA PRO A 106 16.81 -13.20 11.31
C PRO A 106 17.71 -12.13 11.95
N LEU A 107 17.78 -12.12 13.29
CA LEU A 107 18.56 -11.13 14.03
C LEU A 107 20.06 -11.20 13.69
N GLU A 108 20.55 -12.42 13.46
CA GLU A 108 21.94 -12.72 13.10
C GLU A 108 22.32 -12.23 11.70
N ASP A 109 21.33 -11.86 10.88
CA ASP A 109 21.50 -11.30 9.55
C ASP A 109 22.51 -12.09 8.67
N PRO A 110 22.26 -13.40 8.43
CA PRO A 110 23.19 -14.24 7.67
C PRO A 110 23.37 -13.76 6.21
N ALA A 111 22.40 -13.02 5.68
CA ALA A 111 22.46 -12.42 4.36
C ALA A 111 23.21 -11.07 4.35
N GLY A 112 23.47 -10.45 5.50
CA GLY A 112 24.08 -9.13 5.58
C GLY A 112 23.20 -8.02 5.00
N VAL A 113 21.87 -8.13 5.11
CA VAL A 113 20.92 -7.15 4.56
C VAL A 113 20.95 -5.84 5.33
N LYS A 114 21.34 -5.84 6.61
CA LYS A 114 21.47 -4.62 7.40
C LYS A 114 22.49 -3.68 6.76
N GLY A 115 22.10 -2.41 6.61
CA GLY A 115 22.94 -1.40 5.96
C GLY A 115 23.02 -1.51 4.44
N ALA A 116 22.14 -2.29 3.79
CA ALA A 116 21.92 -2.14 2.36
C ALA A 116 21.44 -0.71 2.03
N ALA A 117 21.93 -0.14 0.93
CA ALA A 117 21.59 1.22 0.53
C ALA A 117 20.14 1.34 0.03
N ASP A 118 19.62 0.28 -0.58
CA ASP A 118 18.27 0.18 -1.12
C ASP A 118 17.78 -1.29 -1.15
N GLY A 119 16.55 -1.48 -1.59
CA GLY A 119 15.94 -2.81 -1.71
C GLY A 119 16.63 -3.71 -2.75
N SER A 120 17.17 -3.16 -3.83
CA SER A 120 17.88 -3.94 -4.84
C SER A 120 19.19 -4.50 -4.29
N GLU A 121 19.94 -3.69 -3.55
CA GLU A 121 21.15 -4.13 -2.85
C GLU A 121 20.83 -5.17 -1.77
N ALA A 122 19.74 -4.98 -1.01
CA ALA A 122 19.28 -5.98 -0.05
C ALA A 122 19.02 -7.33 -0.73
N PHE A 123 18.32 -7.34 -1.87
CA PHE A 123 18.02 -8.56 -2.60
C PHE A 123 19.25 -9.21 -3.24
N ARG A 124 20.23 -8.43 -3.73
CA ARG A 124 21.52 -8.97 -4.20
C ARG A 124 22.26 -9.70 -3.09
N ARG A 125 22.24 -9.16 -1.87
CA ARG A 125 22.87 -9.78 -0.71
C ARG A 125 22.16 -11.08 -0.30
N ILE A 126 20.83 -11.08 -0.30
CA ILE A 126 20.02 -12.29 -0.06
C ILE A 126 20.36 -13.38 -1.07
N GLU A 127 20.41 -13.03 -2.36
CA GLU A 127 20.73 -13.97 -3.44
C GLU A 127 22.16 -14.51 -3.31
N LYS A 128 23.15 -13.63 -3.11
CA LYS A 128 24.56 -14.00 -2.97
C LYS A 128 24.79 -14.94 -1.77
N ALA A 129 24.10 -14.69 -0.67
CA ALA A 129 24.15 -15.55 0.52
C ALA A 129 23.30 -16.82 0.39
N ARG A 130 22.47 -16.92 -0.66
CA ARG A 130 21.40 -17.94 -0.80
C ARG A 130 20.56 -18.07 0.46
N ALA A 131 20.31 -16.93 1.11
CA ALA A 131 19.55 -16.91 2.34
C ALA A 131 18.07 -17.17 2.05
N PRO A 132 17.37 -17.99 2.83
CA PRO A 132 15.95 -18.27 2.58
C PRO A 132 15.15 -16.98 2.51
N PHE A 133 14.26 -16.86 1.51
CA PHE A 133 13.34 -15.73 1.40
C PHE A 133 11.91 -16.23 1.31
N PHE A 134 11.06 -15.67 2.15
CA PHE A 134 9.65 -15.97 2.25
C PHE A 134 8.87 -14.93 1.44
N ALA A 135 8.17 -15.35 0.39
CA ALA A 135 7.38 -14.49 -0.46
C ALA A 135 5.94 -14.42 0.08
N ALA A 136 5.57 -13.31 0.73
CA ALA A 136 4.24 -13.10 1.28
C ALA A 136 3.14 -13.21 0.22
N GLY A 137 2.02 -13.86 0.54
CA GLY A 137 0.93 -14.17 -0.41
C GLY A 137 0.03 -13.00 -0.80
N ASN A 138 0.36 -11.77 -0.39
CA ASN A 138 -0.42 -10.59 -0.78
C ASN A 138 0.13 -9.96 -2.07
N GLN A 139 -0.79 -9.53 -2.94
CA GLN A 139 -0.48 -9.00 -4.26
C GLN A 139 0.51 -7.82 -4.23
N GLY A 140 0.35 -6.90 -3.27
CA GLY A 140 1.21 -5.72 -3.18
C GLY A 140 2.69 -6.04 -2.90
N SER A 141 2.95 -6.97 -1.98
CA SER A 141 4.32 -7.42 -1.68
C SER A 141 4.88 -8.24 -2.85
N HIS A 142 4.05 -9.07 -3.48
CA HIS A 142 4.44 -9.87 -4.64
C HIS A 142 4.91 -8.99 -5.81
N GLU A 143 4.16 -7.95 -6.17
CA GLU A 143 4.53 -7.01 -7.23
C GLU A 143 5.86 -6.30 -6.93
N ILE A 144 6.12 -5.93 -5.67
CA ILE A 144 7.40 -5.28 -5.30
C ILE A 144 8.56 -6.27 -5.39
N VAL A 145 8.37 -7.51 -4.93
CA VAL A 145 9.38 -8.56 -5.05
C VAL A 145 9.73 -8.79 -6.51
N GLN A 146 8.75 -8.89 -7.41
CA GLN A 146 8.99 -9.04 -8.85
C GLN A 146 9.82 -7.87 -9.41
N HIS A 147 9.43 -6.63 -9.13
CA HIS A 147 10.19 -5.46 -9.60
C HIS A 147 11.63 -5.43 -9.05
N LEU A 148 11.87 -5.90 -7.81
CA LEU A 148 13.21 -5.97 -7.24
C LEU A 148 14.07 -7.02 -7.97
N TRP A 149 13.51 -8.17 -8.33
CA TRP A 149 14.20 -9.18 -9.14
C TRP A 149 14.56 -8.65 -10.54
N GLU A 150 13.61 -8.00 -11.21
CA GLU A 150 13.83 -7.36 -12.50
C GLU A 150 14.92 -6.29 -12.43
N ALA A 151 14.91 -5.44 -11.39
CA ALA A 151 15.92 -4.40 -11.19
C ALA A 151 17.35 -4.95 -10.97
N MET A 152 17.48 -6.21 -10.56
CA MET A 152 18.78 -6.90 -10.47
C MET A 152 19.19 -7.61 -11.76
N GLY A 153 18.29 -7.73 -12.73
CA GLY A 153 18.52 -8.53 -13.94
C GLY A 153 18.53 -10.04 -13.69
N LEU A 154 17.91 -10.51 -12.60
CA LEU A 154 17.84 -11.93 -12.24
C LEU A 154 16.41 -12.45 -12.39
N PRO A 155 16.22 -13.69 -12.89
CA PRO A 155 14.89 -14.27 -13.00
C PRO A 155 14.29 -14.50 -11.59
N PRO A 156 12.97 -14.30 -11.41
CA PRO A 156 12.28 -14.60 -10.16
C PRO A 156 12.09 -16.11 -10.01
N ALA A 157 13.18 -16.84 -9.80
CA ALA A 157 13.18 -18.28 -9.63
C ALA A 157 14.44 -18.69 -8.90
N ALA A 158 14.31 -18.83 -7.59
CA ALA A 158 15.37 -19.31 -6.76
C ALA A 158 14.82 -20.47 -5.95
N ASP A 159 15.47 -21.63 -6.02
CA ASP A 159 15.04 -22.89 -5.37
C ASP A 159 14.91 -22.76 -3.83
N TRP A 160 15.40 -21.65 -3.28
CA TRP A 160 15.39 -21.27 -1.87
C TRP A 160 14.27 -20.30 -1.49
N MET A 161 13.42 -19.90 -2.43
CA MET A 161 12.23 -19.10 -2.18
C MET A 161 11.11 -19.97 -1.59
N VAL A 162 10.62 -19.59 -0.42
CA VAL A 162 9.48 -20.22 0.24
C VAL A 162 8.24 -19.41 -0.12
N LEU A 163 7.32 -20.03 -0.85
CA LEU A 163 6.03 -19.42 -1.15
C LEU A 163 5.13 -19.48 0.09
N ASP A 164 4.41 -18.39 0.33
CA ASP A 164 3.37 -18.34 1.34
C ASP A 164 2.18 -19.21 0.93
N ASP A 165 1.99 -20.32 1.64
CA ASP A 165 0.84 -21.21 1.51
C ASP A 165 -0.23 -20.93 2.58
N THR A 166 -0.10 -19.83 3.34
CA THR A 166 -0.97 -19.56 4.47
C THR A 166 -2.21 -18.76 4.10
N GLU A 167 -3.37 -19.23 4.55
CA GLU A 167 -4.66 -18.52 4.38
C GLU A 167 -4.81 -17.29 5.30
N ARG A 168 -3.82 -16.99 6.16
CA ARG A 168 -3.91 -15.99 7.25
C ARG A 168 -2.74 -15.00 7.28
N PRO A 169 -2.94 -13.74 6.85
CA PRO A 169 -1.92 -12.68 6.85
C PRO A 169 -1.14 -12.39 8.16
N PRO A 170 -1.69 -12.54 9.39
CA PRO A 170 -1.00 -12.10 10.61
C PRO A 170 0.22 -12.95 11.00
N GLN A 171 0.39 -14.15 10.45
CA GLN A 171 1.43 -15.10 10.89
C GLN A 171 2.67 -15.09 9.99
N VAL A 172 2.68 -14.26 8.95
CA VAL A 172 3.72 -14.25 7.92
C VAL A 172 5.12 -14.03 8.50
N LEU A 173 5.26 -13.15 9.52
CA LEU A 173 6.54 -12.94 10.21
C LEU A 173 6.95 -14.11 11.10
N GLN A 174 6.01 -14.74 11.79
CA GLN A 174 6.31 -15.92 12.62
C GLN A 174 6.77 -17.09 11.76
N LEU A 175 6.16 -17.27 10.59
CA LEU A 175 6.57 -18.31 9.65
C LEU A 175 7.93 -18.00 9.05
N ALA A 176 8.18 -16.76 8.62
CA ALA A 176 9.50 -16.33 8.18
C ALA A 176 10.57 -16.57 9.26
N MET A 177 10.28 -16.25 10.53
CA MET A 177 11.18 -16.53 11.65
C MET A 177 11.43 -18.03 11.86
N LYS A 178 10.38 -18.87 11.86
CA LYS A 178 10.53 -20.33 11.97
C LYS A 178 11.38 -20.91 10.84
N ARG A 179 11.28 -20.34 9.64
CA ARG A 179 12.06 -20.72 8.46
C ARG A 179 13.45 -20.07 8.42
N ARG A 180 13.78 -19.20 9.41
CA ARG A 180 14.97 -18.35 9.42
C ARG A 180 15.16 -17.60 8.09
N ALA A 181 14.06 -17.11 7.53
CA ALA A 181 13.99 -16.49 6.21
C ALA A 181 13.86 -14.97 6.30
N CYS A 182 14.37 -14.29 5.28
CA CYS A 182 14.04 -12.89 5.00
C CYS A 182 12.63 -12.79 4.41
N ILE A 183 11.94 -11.68 4.59
CA ILE A 183 10.60 -11.41 4.06
C ILE A 183 10.43 -9.93 3.78
N LEU A 184 9.77 -9.59 2.67
CA LEU A 184 9.33 -8.23 2.38
C LEU A 184 7.91 -8.01 2.89
N VAL A 185 7.71 -7.00 3.75
CA VAL A 185 6.40 -6.61 4.29
C VAL A 185 6.24 -5.09 4.32
N GLY A 186 5.00 -4.60 4.46
CA GLY A 186 4.76 -3.17 4.69
C GLY A 186 5.39 -2.70 6.00
N ALA A 187 5.99 -1.51 5.99
CA ALA A 187 6.68 -0.96 7.15
C ALA A 187 5.74 -0.62 8.32
N LEU A 188 4.55 -0.09 8.03
CA LEU A 188 3.61 0.37 9.07
C LEU A 188 3.10 -0.80 9.94
N PRO A 189 2.63 -1.93 9.41
CA PRO A 189 2.22 -3.07 10.24
C PRO A 189 3.35 -3.61 11.16
N VAL A 190 4.61 -3.54 10.71
CA VAL A 190 5.77 -3.90 11.53
C VAL A 190 5.99 -2.86 12.63
N ALA A 191 6.04 -1.57 12.27
CA ALA A 191 6.31 -0.47 13.20
C ALA A 191 5.23 -0.35 14.30
N PHE A 192 3.97 -0.63 13.97
CA PHE A 192 2.85 -0.61 14.92
C PHE A 192 2.61 -1.94 15.62
N GLY A 193 3.50 -2.94 15.45
CA GLY A 193 3.40 -4.23 16.13
C GLY A 193 2.14 -5.02 15.76
N GLN A 194 1.55 -4.77 14.59
CA GLN A 194 0.43 -5.55 14.05
C GLN A 194 0.91 -6.85 13.40
N LEU A 195 2.19 -6.92 13.03
CA LEU A 195 2.89 -8.13 12.68
C LEU A 195 3.91 -8.42 13.79
N GLN A 196 3.59 -9.31 14.73
CA GLN A 196 4.53 -9.76 15.77
C GLN A 196 5.04 -11.16 15.46
N GLY A 197 6.34 -11.26 15.25
CA GLY A 197 7.09 -12.49 15.43
C GLY A 197 7.46 -12.61 16.91
N ARG A 198 6.71 -13.41 17.68
CA ARG A 198 7.15 -13.83 19.01
C ARG A 198 7.87 -15.16 18.89
#